data_AF-A0AAY4CWH0-F1
#
_entry.id   AF-A0AAY4CWH0-F1
#
_cell.length_a   1.000
_cell.length_b   1.000
_cell.length_c   1.000
_cell.angle_alpha   90.00
_cell.angle_beta   90.00
_cell.angle_gamma   90.00
#
_symmetry.space_group_name_H-M   'P 1'
#
loop_
_entity.id
_entity.type
_entity.pdbx_description
1 polymer ?
#
loop_
_entity_poly.entity_id
_entity_poly.type
_entity_poly.pdbx_seq_one_letter_code
_entity_poly.pdbx_strand_id
1 'polypeptide(L)'
;FREISGYKLNLNKSELFPISTAARNYPLYSLPFKIAHHFTYLGVSVTSKFEDLLKANFVSLLSKVREDCERWSILNLSLTARVNTVKMNILPRFSYLFQCIPIFLPQSFFQKVDSVISEFIWNKKVPRLRKQYLQRPRKLGGLALPHFRFYYWASNIRILKYWLQSEPSDAQINWLAIEANSVKPTSLRALVHSAILSSTLPYTKNRIVRTTLRIWVQFKRYFGLQTSSTYAPLAANHQFPPSLVDDLFSMWSKAGIHSFKDLYIDNVFETKSNAGRGEYVFWRAWCQLKSGTLDRGMSRIGTLYVTRMH
;
A
#
# COMPACT_ATOMS: atom_id res chain seq x y z
N PHE A 1 6.26 35.36 20.25
CA PHE A 1 6.38 33.95 20.68
C PHE A 1 7.20 33.83 21.96
N ARG A 2 8.49 34.20 21.96
CA ARG A 2 9.37 34.09 23.14
C ARG A 2 8.80 34.74 24.41
N GLU A 3 8.19 35.91 24.28
CA GLU A 3 7.57 36.63 25.41
C GLU A 3 6.35 35.91 26.00
N ILE A 4 5.60 35.16 25.19
CA ILE A 4 4.37 34.48 25.62
C ILE A 4 4.67 33.06 26.12
N SER A 5 5.57 32.35 25.43
CA SER A 5 5.82 30.92 25.69
C SER A 5 7.09 30.64 26.50
N GLY A 6 7.96 31.64 26.69
CA GLY A 6 9.28 31.45 27.30
C GLY A 6 10.30 30.71 26.42
N TYR A 7 9.89 30.12 25.30
CA TYR A 7 10.77 29.34 24.43
C TYR A 7 11.52 30.21 23.42
N LYS A 8 12.83 29.95 23.28
CA LYS A 8 13.71 30.57 22.28
C LYS A 8 14.02 29.56 21.17
N LEU A 9 13.79 29.99 19.93
CA LEU A 9 14.05 29.20 18.74
C LEU A 9 15.57 29.11 18.47
N ASN A 10 16.05 27.92 18.10
CA ASN A 10 17.45 27.70 17.76
C ASN A 10 17.69 27.93 16.27
N LEU A 11 18.13 29.14 15.91
CA LEU A 11 18.35 29.53 14.51
C LEU A 11 19.38 28.65 13.79
N ASN A 12 20.35 28.08 14.50
CA ASN A 12 21.37 27.21 13.89
C ASN A 12 20.80 25.86 13.45
N LYS A 13 19.75 25.38 14.13
CA LYS A 13 19.06 24.11 13.81
C LYS A 13 17.79 24.31 12.98
N SER A 14 17.38 25.56 12.76
CA SER A 14 16.11 25.88 12.11
C SER A 14 16.34 26.19 10.65
N GLU A 15 15.64 25.45 9.80
CA GLU A 15 15.80 25.50 8.35
C GLU A 15 14.45 25.71 7.67
N LEU A 16 14.45 26.40 6.53
CA LEU A 16 13.30 26.57 5.66
C LEU A 16 13.36 25.59 4.52
N PHE A 17 12.27 24.84 4.32
CA PHE A 17 12.13 23.89 3.22
C PHE A 17 10.92 24.26 2.35
N PRO A 18 11.09 25.01 1.25
CA PRO A 18 9.98 25.49 0.43
C PRO A 18 9.43 24.38 -0.48
N ILE A 19 8.21 23.93 -0.16
CA ILE A 19 7.53 22.81 -0.85
C ILE A 19 6.87 23.26 -2.16
N SER A 20 6.10 24.35 -2.13
CA SER A 20 5.33 24.83 -3.29
C SER A 20 6.11 25.82 -4.14
N THR A 21 5.70 25.99 -5.40
CA THR A 21 6.24 27.03 -6.29
C THR A 21 6.02 28.43 -5.72
N ALA A 22 4.83 28.68 -5.16
CA ALA A 22 4.53 29.94 -4.47
C ALA A 22 5.48 30.21 -3.30
N ALA A 23 5.79 29.19 -2.48
CA ALA A 23 6.73 29.34 -1.37
C ALA A 23 8.17 29.61 -1.83
N ARG A 24 8.58 29.10 -3.01
CA ARG A 24 9.90 29.37 -3.61
C ARG A 24 10.01 30.77 -4.20
N ASN A 25 8.89 31.33 -4.67
CA ASN A 25 8.84 32.67 -5.25
C ASN A 25 8.77 33.78 -4.18
N TYR A 26 8.54 33.42 -2.92
CA TYR A 26 8.60 34.36 -1.81
C TYR A 26 10.06 34.81 -1.57
N PRO A 27 10.32 36.06 -1.14
CA PRO A 27 11.67 36.53 -0.82
C PRO A 27 12.21 35.88 0.47
N LEU A 28 12.59 34.59 0.38
CA LEU A 28 13.06 33.78 1.50
C LEU A 28 14.35 34.31 2.14
N TYR A 29 15.13 35.11 1.41
CA TYR A 29 16.35 35.75 1.90
C TYR A 29 16.09 36.82 2.98
N SER A 30 14.85 37.29 3.12
CA SER A 30 14.45 38.22 4.18
C SER A 30 14.31 37.55 5.55
N LEU A 31 14.26 36.21 5.58
CA LEU A 31 14.05 35.44 6.81
C LEU A 31 15.40 35.01 7.41
N PRO A 32 15.51 34.92 8.75
CA PRO A 32 16.77 34.60 9.44
C PRO A 32 17.12 33.09 9.41
N PHE A 33 16.56 32.33 8.46
CA PHE A 33 16.67 30.88 8.40
C PHE A 33 17.46 30.43 7.18
N LYS A 34 18.20 29.33 7.35
CA LYS A 34 18.90 28.68 6.22
C LYS A 34 17.89 27.97 5.32
N ILE A 35 18.00 28.17 4.02
CA ILE A 35 17.17 27.44 3.05
C ILE A 35 17.78 26.06 2.84
N ALA A 36 17.04 25.00 3.16
CA ALA A 36 17.47 23.63 3.03
C ALA A 36 16.89 22.98 1.77
N HIS A 37 17.70 22.14 1.11
CA HIS A 37 17.29 21.33 -0.05
C HIS A 37 16.77 19.94 0.34
N HIS A 38 17.06 19.50 1.56
CA HIS A 38 16.53 18.32 2.22
C HIS A 38 16.51 18.58 3.73
N PHE A 39 15.63 17.92 4.47
CA PHE A 39 15.65 17.98 5.94
C PHE A 39 15.44 16.59 6.52
N THR A 40 15.89 16.38 7.75
CA THR A 40 15.68 15.10 8.45
C THR A 40 14.60 15.26 9.49
N TYR A 41 13.56 14.42 9.42
CA TYR A 41 12.48 14.36 10.39
C TYR A 41 12.38 12.96 10.96
N LEU A 42 12.57 12.82 12.28
CA LEU A 42 12.55 11.54 12.99
C LEU A 42 13.45 10.45 12.36
N GLY A 43 14.58 10.85 11.76
CA GLY A 43 15.51 9.94 11.10
C GLY A 43 15.17 9.59 9.65
N VAL A 44 14.07 10.12 9.10
CA VAL A 44 13.75 10.06 7.66
C VAL A 44 14.22 11.34 6.97
N SER A 45 15.01 11.20 5.92
CA SER A 45 15.43 12.32 5.08
C SER A 45 14.34 12.62 4.04
N VAL A 46 13.77 13.82 4.12
CA VAL A 46 12.76 14.33 3.20
C VAL A 46 13.42 15.20 2.15
N THR A 47 13.21 14.85 0.89
CA THR A 47 13.77 15.53 -0.28
C THR A 47 12.68 16.28 -1.05
N SER A 48 13.07 17.30 -1.80
CA SER A 48 12.13 18.07 -2.63
C SER A 48 11.56 17.27 -3.81
N LYS A 49 12.35 16.32 -4.33
CA LYS A 49 11.94 15.40 -5.40
C LYS A 49 11.62 14.03 -4.82
N PHE A 50 10.51 13.46 -5.26
CA PHE A 50 10.07 12.12 -4.84
C PHE A 50 11.04 11.01 -5.24
N GLU A 51 11.73 11.16 -6.37
CA GLU A 51 12.69 10.17 -6.89
C GLU A 51 13.93 10.02 -6.00
N ASP A 52 14.33 11.10 -5.32
CA ASP A 52 15.51 11.12 -4.46
C ASP A 52 15.29 10.42 -3.12
N LEU A 53 14.04 10.25 -2.68
CA LEU A 53 13.69 9.63 -1.40
C LEU A 53 14.25 8.20 -1.27
N LEU A 54 14.28 7.44 -2.39
CA LEU A 54 14.84 6.09 -2.40
C LEU A 54 16.35 6.11 -2.10
N LYS A 55 17.08 7.01 -2.77
CA LYS A 55 18.53 7.15 -2.60
C LYS A 55 18.87 7.68 -1.21
N ALA A 56 18.18 8.74 -0.79
CA ALA A 56 18.41 9.42 0.48
C ALA A 56 18.19 8.52 1.70
N ASN A 57 17.19 7.62 1.65
CA ASN A 57 16.83 6.78 2.81
C ASN A 57 17.28 5.33 2.65
N PHE A 58 16.81 4.63 1.62
CA PHE A 58 16.99 3.18 1.51
C PHE A 58 18.40 2.79 1.06
N VAL A 59 18.97 3.50 0.08
CA VAL A 59 20.34 3.23 -0.37
C VAL A 59 21.35 3.63 0.70
N SER A 60 21.16 4.80 1.33
CA SER A 60 21.99 5.22 2.47
C SER A 60 21.92 4.22 3.63
N LEU A 61 20.73 3.74 3.99
CA LEU A 61 20.58 2.72 5.04
C LEU A 61 21.29 1.42 4.67
N LEU A 62 21.19 0.96 3.43
CA LEU A 62 21.86 -0.25 2.98
C LEU A 62 23.39 -0.14 3.09
N SER A 63 23.97 1.03 2.75
CA SER A 63 25.40 1.27 2.94
C SER A 63 25.81 1.19 4.41
N LYS A 64 25.06 1.85 5.31
CA LYS A 64 25.32 1.78 6.75
C LYS A 64 25.21 0.36 7.28
N VAL A 65 24.20 -0.39 6.85
CA VAL A 65 24.03 -1.80 7.23
C VAL A 65 25.21 -2.66 6.74
N ARG A 66 25.77 -2.36 5.56
CA ARG A 66 26.97 -3.04 5.06
C ARG A 66 28.18 -2.77 5.96
N GLU A 67 28.43 -1.52 6.30
CA GLU A 67 29.51 -1.12 7.21
C GLU A 67 29.36 -1.76 8.60
N ASP A 68 28.14 -1.79 9.14
CA ASP A 68 27.85 -2.43 10.42
C ASP A 68 28.08 -3.95 10.35
N CYS A 69 27.65 -4.61 9.28
CA CYS A 69 27.93 -6.02 9.03
C CYS A 69 29.43 -6.32 8.94
N GLU A 70 30.21 -5.46 8.28
CA GLU A 70 31.67 -5.58 8.20
C GLU A 70 32.32 -5.44 9.59
N ARG A 71 31.92 -4.44 10.37
CA ARG A 71 32.38 -4.28 11.76
C ARG A 71 32.04 -5.50 12.62
N TRP A 72 30.81 -6.00 12.54
CA TRP A 72 30.39 -7.18 13.30
C TRP A 72 30.99 -8.49 12.80
N SER A 73 31.48 -8.55 11.56
CA SER A 73 32.11 -9.76 11.01
C SER A 73 33.44 -10.10 11.67
N ILE A 74 34.10 -9.12 12.31
CA ILE A 74 35.32 -9.29 13.09
C ILE A 74 35.05 -10.11 14.36
N LEU A 75 33.81 -10.07 14.87
CA LEU A 75 33.41 -10.82 16.05
C LEU A 75 33.22 -12.30 15.70
N ASN A 76 33.74 -13.19 16.55
CA ASN A 76 33.55 -14.64 16.45
C ASN A 76 32.14 -15.06 16.87
N LEU A 77 31.14 -14.66 16.08
CA LEU A 77 29.72 -14.96 16.32
C LEU A 77 29.32 -16.29 15.69
N SER A 78 28.52 -17.07 16.43
CA SER A 78 27.85 -18.25 15.89
C SER A 78 26.84 -17.88 14.80
N LEU A 79 26.48 -18.84 13.95
CA LEU A 79 25.46 -18.65 12.91
C LEU A 79 24.14 -18.11 13.50
N THR A 80 23.69 -18.69 14.61
CA THR A 80 22.48 -18.28 15.33
C THR A 80 22.60 -16.85 15.86
N ALA A 81 23.75 -16.49 16.44
CA ALA A 81 24.00 -15.14 16.93
C ALA A 81 23.90 -14.11 15.79
N ARG A 82 24.52 -14.39 14.64
CA ARG A 82 24.44 -13.50 13.46
C ARG A 82 23.02 -13.33 12.93
N VAL A 83 22.25 -14.43 12.85
CA VAL A 83 20.84 -14.35 12.46
C VAL A 83 20.04 -13.51 13.46
N ASN A 84 20.28 -13.65 14.76
CA ASN A 84 19.64 -12.82 15.77
C ASN A 84 20.05 -11.34 15.65
N THR A 85 21.32 -11.03 15.36
CA THR A 85 21.79 -9.65 15.10
C THR A 85 21.02 -9.02 13.93
N VAL A 86 20.81 -9.77 12.84
CA VAL A 86 20.01 -9.30 11.70
C VAL A 86 18.57 -8.99 12.14
N LYS A 87 17.96 -9.85 12.97
CA LYS A 87 16.59 -9.68 13.47
C LYS A 87 16.44 -8.50 14.41
N MET A 88 17.42 -8.26 15.27
CA MET A 88 17.33 -7.25 16.33
C MET A 88 17.80 -5.87 15.87
N ASN A 89 18.81 -5.79 14.99
CA ASN A 89 19.41 -4.51 14.59
C ASN A 89 19.04 -4.09 13.17
N ILE A 90 19.08 -5.01 12.20
CA ILE A 90 18.90 -4.65 10.78
C ILE A 90 17.42 -4.59 10.43
N LEU A 91 16.64 -5.60 10.81
CA LEU A 91 15.22 -5.68 10.50
C LEU A 91 14.41 -4.46 10.98
N PRO A 92 14.57 -3.96 12.23
CA PRO A 92 13.78 -2.83 12.69
C PRO A 92 14.06 -1.54 11.91
N ARG A 93 15.32 -1.31 11.51
CA ARG A 93 15.72 -0.13 10.72
C ARG A 93 15.02 -0.10 9.36
N PHE A 94 15.00 -1.22 8.65
CA PHE A 94 14.26 -1.33 7.39
C PHE A 94 12.75 -1.28 7.59
N SER A 95 12.23 -1.95 8.62
CA SER A 95 10.79 -1.97 8.91
C SER A 95 10.24 -0.59 9.22
N TYR A 96 11.02 0.25 9.92
CA TYR A 96 10.67 1.65 10.17
C TYR A 96 10.50 2.42 8.85
N LEU A 97 11.50 2.35 7.96
CA LEU A 97 11.42 3.03 6.66
C LEU A 97 10.28 2.49 5.77
N PHE A 98 10.04 1.17 5.78
CA PHE A 98 8.93 0.57 5.03
C PHE A 98 7.56 1.07 5.49
N GLN A 99 7.41 1.43 6.76
CA GLN A 99 6.17 1.96 7.31
C GLN A 99 6.02 3.47 7.08
N CYS A 100 7.12 4.22 7.11
CA CYS A 100 7.09 5.67 6.97
C CYS A 100 7.04 6.14 5.51
N ILE A 101 7.63 5.39 4.58
CA ILE A 101 7.83 5.86 3.20
C ILE A 101 7.14 4.91 2.21
N PRO A 102 6.00 5.31 1.60
CA PRO A 102 5.29 4.51 0.61
C PRO A 102 5.99 4.61 -0.77
N ILE A 103 7.17 4.00 -0.89
CA ILE A 103 7.97 3.93 -2.12
C ILE A 103 8.01 2.51 -2.69
N PHE A 104 7.97 2.41 -4.02
CA PHE A 104 8.14 1.15 -4.73
C PHE A 104 9.61 0.72 -4.70
N LEU A 105 9.88 -0.45 -4.12
CA LEU A 105 11.22 -1.04 -4.10
C LEU A 105 11.33 -2.15 -5.15
N PRO A 106 12.28 -2.06 -6.10
CA PRO A 106 12.47 -3.08 -7.12
C PRO A 106 13.03 -4.38 -6.51
N GLN A 107 12.83 -5.50 -7.20
CA GLN A 107 13.36 -6.80 -6.77
C GLN A 107 14.88 -6.80 -6.60
N SER A 108 15.59 -6.03 -7.42
CA SER A 108 17.05 -5.85 -7.33
C SER A 108 17.50 -5.23 -6.01
N PHE A 109 16.71 -4.35 -5.41
CA PHE A 109 17.01 -3.79 -4.10
C PHE A 109 17.01 -4.88 -3.02
N PHE A 110 15.97 -5.73 -3.00
CA PHE A 110 15.90 -6.84 -2.05
C PHE A 110 17.00 -7.88 -2.28
N GLN A 111 17.40 -8.13 -3.52
CA GLN A 111 18.56 -8.98 -3.82
C GLN A 111 19.86 -8.40 -3.24
N LYS A 112 20.07 -7.08 -3.30
CA LYS A 112 21.23 -6.43 -2.67
C LYS A 112 21.21 -6.55 -1.15
N VAL A 113 20.04 -6.33 -0.52
CA VAL A 113 19.87 -6.52 0.94
C VAL A 113 20.17 -7.96 1.33
N ASP A 114 19.59 -8.93 0.61
CA ASP A 114 19.82 -10.36 0.85
C ASP A 114 21.28 -10.76 0.66
N SER A 115 21.98 -10.14 -0.30
CA SER A 115 23.41 -10.38 -0.55
C SER A 115 24.27 -9.95 0.65
N VAL A 116 24.10 -8.71 1.13
CA VAL A 116 24.82 -8.19 2.30
C VAL A 116 24.57 -9.03 3.55
N ILE A 117 23.32 -9.43 3.77
CA ILE A 117 22.95 -10.26 4.92
C ILE A 117 23.52 -11.67 4.79
N SER A 118 23.49 -12.26 3.59
CA SER A 118 24.09 -13.57 3.34
C SER A 118 25.60 -13.54 3.57
N GLU A 119 26.30 -12.52 3.06
CA GLU A 119 27.73 -12.33 3.26
C GLU A 119 28.09 -12.24 4.76
N PHE A 120 27.31 -11.47 5.53
CA PHE A 120 27.46 -11.38 6.98
C PHE A 120 27.22 -12.71 7.69
N ILE A 121 26.11 -13.39 7.41
CA ILE A 121 25.74 -14.66 8.05
C ILE A 121 26.83 -15.72 7.83
N TRP A 122 27.36 -15.82 6.61
CA TRP A 122 28.34 -16.83 6.23
C TRP A 122 29.81 -16.41 6.39
N ASN A 123 30.09 -15.23 6.94
CA ASN A 123 31.45 -14.72 7.11
C ASN A 123 32.23 -14.58 5.78
N LYS A 124 31.57 -14.10 4.73
CA LYS A 124 32.13 -14.05 3.36
C LYS A 124 32.47 -15.44 2.78
N LYS A 125 32.08 -16.54 3.43
CA LYS A 125 32.19 -17.91 2.90
C LYS A 125 30.97 -18.27 2.06
N VAL A 126 31.11 -19.33 1.27
CA VAL A 126 30.01 -19.85 0.45
C VAL A 126 28.85 -20.32 1.34
N PRO A 127 27.60 -19.91 1.06
CA PRO A 127 26.42 -20.38 1.78
C PRO A 127 26.28 -21.91 1.76
N ARG A 128 26.20 -22.53 2.94
CA ARG A 128 26.00 -23.99 3.05
C ARG A 128 24.53 -24.42 3.00
N LEU A 129 23.61 -23.49 3.29
CA LEU A 129 22.17 -23.74 3.31
C LEU A 129 21.46 -22.77 2.39
N ARG A 130 20.42 -23.27 1.69
CA ARG A 130 19.57 -22.39 0.87
C ARG A 130 18.85 -21.41 1.79
N LYS A 131 18.78 -20.13 1.37
CA LYS A 131 18.14 -19.04 2.12
C LYS A 131 16.71 -19.37 2.56
N GLN A 132 15.93 -20.03 1.71
CA GLN A 132 14.54 -20.40 2.02
C GLN A 132 14.45 -21.29 3.27
N TYR A 133 15.42 -22.17 3.51
CA TYR A 133 15.45 -23.00 4.74
C TYR A 133 15.82 -22.17 5.97
N LEU A 134 16.77 -21.23 5.86
CA LEU A 134 17.11 -20.31 6.95
C LEU A 134 15.93 -19.43 7.37
N GLN A 135 15.08 -19.06 6.42
CA GLN A 135 13.90 -18.21 6.64
C GLN A 135 12.72 -18.96 7.29
N ARG A 136 12.71 -20.29 7.29
CA ARG A 136 11.65 -21.08 7.95
C ARG A 136 11.64 -20.85 9.47
N PRO A 137 10.48 -20.96 10.12
CA PRO A 137 10.38 -20.89 11.58
C PRO A 137 11.18 -22.03 12.25
N ARG A 138 11.58 -21.82 13.50
CA ARG A 138 12.33 -22.82 14.29
C ARG A 138 11.59 -24.16 14.43
N LYS A 139 10.26 -24.12 14.53
CA LYS A 139 9.39 -25.32 14.56
C LYS A 139 9.53 -26.19 13.31
N LEU A 140 9.94 -25.62 12.18
CA LEU A 140 10.13 -26.31 10.90
C LEU A 140 11.63 -26.50 10.57
N GLY A 141 12.50 -26.49 11.59
CA GLY A 141 13.94 -26.70 11.45
C GLY A 141 14.72 -25.52 10.84
N GLY A 142 14.11 -24.33 10.72
CA GLY A 142 14.79 -23.12 10.25
C GLY A 142 15.32 -22.21 11.35
N LEU A 143 15.97 -21.11 10.99
CA LEU A 143 16.47 -20.09 11.94
C LEU A 143 15.58 -18.84 12.04
N ALA A 144 14.45 -18.84 11.33
CA ALA A 144 13.53 -17.72 11.20
C ALA A 144 14.25 -16.43 10.78
N LEU A 145 15.16 -16.53 9.79
CA LEU A 145 15.80 -15.37 9.18
C LEU A 145 14.73 -14.47 8.53
N PRO A 146 14.76 -13.13 8.72
CA PRO A 146 13.76 -12.25 8.14
C PRO A 146 13.74 -12.28 6.61
N HIS A 147 12.53 -12.30 6.04
CA HIS A 147 12.34 -12.09 4.61
C HIS A 147 11.96 -10.62 4.35
N PHE A 148 12.94 -9.74 4.09
CA PHE A 148 12.74 -8.28 4.00
C PHE A 148 11.63 -7.86 3.03
N ARG A 149 11.50 -8.53 1.88
CA ARG A 149 10.41 -8.28 0.93
C ARG A 149 9.02 -8.52 1.52
N PHE A 150 8.86 -9.53 2.38
CA PHE A 150 7.56 -9.83 3.02
C PHE A 150 7.24 -8.80 4.11
N TYR A 151 8.24 -8.38 4.89
CA TYR A 151 8.07 -7.27 5.84
C TYR A 151 7.71 -5.96 5.15
N TYR A 152 8.34 -5.68 4.00
CA TYR A 152 8.00 -4.54 3.15
C TYR A 152 6.53 -4.61 2.68
N TRP A 153 6.09 -5.74 2.15
CA TRP A 153 4.69 -5.91 1.74
C TRP A 153 3.72 -5.80 2.90
N ALA A 154 4.00 -6.45 4.04
CA ALA A 154 3.17 -6.37 5.23
C ALA A 154 3.01 -4.92 5.71
N SER A 155 4.10 -4.14 5.71
CA SER A 155 4.07 -2.72 6.09
C SER A 155 3.19 -1.89 5.15
N ASN A 156 3.23 -2.17 3.84
CA ASN A 156 2.43 -1.45 2.85
C ASN A 156 0.96 -1.91 2.81
N ILE A 157 0.66 -3.18 3.11
CA ILE A 157 -0.72 -3.70 3.18
C ILE A 157 -1.52 -3.00 4.28
N ARG A 158 -0.87 -2.55 5.35
CA ARG A 158 -1.51 -1.73 6.39
C ARG A 158 -2.23 -0.50 5.80
N ILE A 159 -1.68 0.12 4.76
CA ILE A 159 -2.30 1.28 4.09
C ILE A 159 -3.59 0.85 3.39
N LEU A 160 -3.58 -0.31 2.72
CA LEU A 160 -4.77 -0.86 2.06
C LEU A 160 -5.89 -1.14 3.05
N LYS A 161 -5.57 -1.55 4.28
CA LYS A 161 -6.57 -1.70 5.34
C LYS A 161 -7.35 -0.40 5.57
N TYR A 162 -6.67 0.74 5.63
CA TYR A 162 -7.34 2.04 5.75
C TYR A 162 -8.20 2.39 4.53
N TRP A 163 -7.77 2.01 3.32
CA TRP A 163 -8.59 2.21 2.11
C TRP A 163 -9.88 1.37 2.09
N LEU A 164 -9.90 0.24 2.80
CA LEU A 164 -11.04 -0.66 2.86
C LEU A 164 -12.03 -0.32 3.99
N GLN A 165 -11.54 0.22 5.11
CA GLN A 165 -12.30 0.44 6.34
C GLN A 165 -13.08 1.77 6.40
N SER A 166 -13.12 2.55 5.32
CA SER A 166 -13.72 3.89 5.31
C SER A 166 -15.26 3.87 5.41
N GLU A 167 -15.79 3.58 6.59
CA GLU A 167 -17.09 4.09 7.01
C GLU A 167 -16.96 5.55 7.49
N PRO A 168 -17.94 6.41 7.21
CA PRO A 168 -17.94 7.79 7.65
C PRO A 168 -18.35 7.87 9.12
N SER A 169 -17.43 7.65 10.05
CA SER A 169 -17.60 8.12 11.43
C SER A 169 -16.33 8.83 11.94
N ASP A 170 -16.48 10.15 12.07
CA ASP A 170 -15.81 11.19 12.88
C ASP A 170 -14.30 11.22 13.18
N ALA A 171 -13.49 10.24 12.76
CA ALA A 171 -12.03 10.31 12.82
C ALA A 171 -11.42 10.23 11.41
N GLN A 172 -11.86 11.11 10.52
CA GLN A 172 -11.38 11.13 9.14
C GLN A 172 -9.90 11.49 9.11
N ILE A 173 -9.07 10.50 8.80
CA ILE A 173 -7.63 10.69 8.64
C ILE A 173 -7.40 11.61 7.44
N ASN A 174 -6.85 12.82 7.67
CA ASN A 174 -6.73 13.87 6.66
C ASN A 174 -6.05 13.41 5.35
N TRP A 175 -5.02 12.57 5.43
CA TRP A 175 -4.33 12.08 4.23
C TRP A 175 -5.21 11.13 3.39
N LEU A 176 -6.11 10.37 4.02
CA LEU A 176 -7.01 9.44 3.33
C LEU A 176 -8.00 10.21 2.44
N ALA A 177 -8.48 11.36 2.91
CA ALA A 177 -9.34 12.25 2.12
C ALA A 177 -8.60 12.79 0.89
N ILE A 178 -7.33 13.17 1.02
CA ILE A 178 -6.49 13.63 -0.10
C ILE A 178 -6.34 12.51 -1.13
N GLU A 179 -6.05 11.29 -0.68
CA GLU A 179 -5.92 10.14 -1.57
C GLU A 179 -7.26 9.80 -2.25
N ALA A 180 -8.36 9.74 -1.51
CA ALA A 180 -9.68 9.43 -2.06
C ALA A 180 -10.12 10.45 -3.11
N ASN A 181 -9.90 11.75 -2.86
CA ASN A 181 -10.19 12.80 -3.84
C ASN A 181 -9.32 12.71 -5.10
N SER A 182 -8.13 12.11 -5.00
CA SER A 182 -7.22 11.96 -6.13
C SER A 182 -7.58 10.84 -7.11
N VAL A 183 -8.61 10.04 -6.83
CA VAL A 183 -9.00 8.87 -7.65
C VAL A 183 -10.41 8.96 -8.26
N LYS A 184 -11.06 10.12 -8.16
CA LYS A 184 -12.37 10.33 -8.79
C LYS A 184 -12.28 10.12 -10.32
N PRO A 185 -13.27 9.48 -10.97
CA PRO A 185 -14.61 9.15 -10.46
C PRO A 185 -14.71 7.83 -9.66
N THR A 186 -13.61 7.14 -9.43
CA THR A 186 -13.58 5.82 -8.77
C THR A 186 -13.28 5.92 -7.28
N SER A 187 -13.50 4.83 -6.55
CA SER A 187 -13.15 4.71 -5.13
C SER A 187 -11.81 3.98 -4.91
N LEU A 188 -11.13 4.32 -3.81
CA LEU A 188 -9.93 3.58 -3.36
C LEU A 188 -10.23 2.09 -3.16
N ARG A 189 -11.40 1.77 -2.59
CA ARG A 189 -11.88 0.40 -2.40
C ARG A 189 -11.99 -0.36 -3.72
N ALA A 190 -12.54 0.27 -4.76
CA ALA A 190 -12.60 -0.35 -6.09
C ALA A 190 -11.22 -0.68 -6.64
N LEU A 191 -10.23 0.20 -6.47
CA LEU A 191 -8.86 -0.04 -6.93
C LEU A 191 -8.16 -1.20 -6.22
N VAL A 192 -8.44 -1.41 -4.92
CA VAL A 192 -7.86 -2.55 -4.18
C VAL A 192 -8.39 -3.87 -4.73
N HIS A 193 -9.70 -3.94 -4.97
CA HIS A 193 -10.37 -5.15 -5.42
C HIS A 193 -10.25 -5.42 -6.92
N SER A 194 -9.57 -4.54 -7.67
CA SER A 194 -9.43 -4.66 -9.11
C SER A 194 -8.60 -5.89 -9.52
N ALA A 195 -8.89 -6.43 -10.70
CA ALA A 195 -8.11 -7.51 -11.31
C ALA A 195 -6.70 -7.00 -11.69
N ILE A 196 -5.69 -7.89 -11.65
CA ILE A 196 -4.29 -7.53 -11.96
C ILE A 196 -4.12 -6.95 -13.38
N LEU A 197 -4.94 -7.40 -14.33
CA LEU A 197 -4.90 -7.01 -15.73
C LEU A 197 -5.48 -5.62 -15.99
N SER A 198 -6.21 -5.05 -15.02
CA SER A 198 -6.74 -3.70 -15.15
C SER A 198 -5.63 -2.67 -14.95
N SER A 199 -5.42 -1.80 -15.94
CA SER A 199 -4.52 -0.67 -15.78
C SER A 199 -5.14 0.31 -14.78
N THR A 200 -4.57 0.40 -13.58
CA THR A 200 -5.00 1.36 -12.55
C THR A 200 -4.39 2.75 -12.71
N LEU A 201 -3.48 2.90 -13.70
CA LEU A 201 -2.76 4.13 -14.02
C LEU A 201 -3.63 5.33 -14.48
N PRO A 202 -4.77 5.15 -15.18
CA PRO A 202 -5.55 6.28 -15.68
C PRO A 202 -6.33 6.99 -14.57
N TYR A 203 -6.60 6.32 -13.44
CA TYR A 203 -7.54 6.84 -12.43
C TYR A 203 -6.93 7.77 -11.40
N THR A 204 -5.60 7.92 -11.33
CA THR A 204 -4.98 8.88 -10.40
C THR A 204 -3.64 9.38 -10.92
N LYS A 205 -3.33 10.65 -10.65
CA LYS A 205 -1.99 11.24 -10.85
C LYS A 205 -1.14 11.23 -9.56
N ASN A 206 -1.73 10.87 -8.42
CA ASN A 206 -1.05 10.86 -7.14
C ASN A 206 0.03 9.77 -7.12
N ARG A 207 1.30 10.19 -6.92
CA ARG A 207 2.46 9.29 -6.92
C ARG A 207 2.39 8.24 -5.79
N ILE A 208 1.82 8.60 -4.63
CA ILE A 208 1.70 7.71 -3.47
C ILE A 208 0.70 6.59 -3.79
N VAL A 209 -0.52 6.94 -4.20
CA VAL A 209 -1.57 5.97 -4.57
C VAL A 209 -1.07 5.04 -5.68
N ARG A 210 -0.44 5.59 -6.74
CA ARG A 210 0.17 4.79 -7.82
C ARG A 210 1.21 3.80 -7.30
N THR A 211 2.08 4.26 -6.39
CA THR A 211 3.11 3.42 -5.79
C THR A 211 2.50 2.30 -4.96
N THR A 212 1.56 2.61 -4.08
CA THR A 212 0.86 1.63 -3.24
C THR A 212 0.15 0.57 -4.10
N LEU A 213 -0.52 0.97 -5.18
CA LEU A 213 -1.13 0.03 -6.12
C LEU A 213 -0.12 -0.85 -6.85
N ARG A 214 1.04 -0.29 -7.25
CA ARG A 214 2.12 -1.09 -7.86
C ARG A 214 2.64 -2.16 -6.90
N ILE A 215 2.79 -1.82 -5.62
CA ILE A 215 3.19 -2.75 -4.56
C ILE A 215 2.11 -3.83 -4.38
N TRP A 216 0.84 -3.42 -4.36
CA TRP A 216 -0.29 -4.35 -4.25
C TRP A 216 -0.38 -5.32 -5.42
N VAL A 217 -0.19 -4.85 -6.65
CA VAL A 217 -0.13 -5.70 -7.85
C VAL A 217 1.05 -6.67 -7.77
N GLN A 218 2.22 -6.21 -7.32
CA GLN A 218 3.38 -7.08 -7.13
C GLN A 218 3.10 -8.20 -6.11
N PHE A 219 2.43 -7.87 -5.00
CA PHE A 219 2.00 -8.84 -3.99
C PHE A 219 0.99 -9.85 -4.57
N LYS A 220 -0.08 -9.36 -5.23
CA LYS A 220 -1.10 -10.21 -5.84
C LYS A 220 -0.49 -11.20 -6.85
N ARG A 221 0.43 -10.73 -7.69
CA ARG A 221 1.16 -11.58 -8.66
C ARG A 221 1.97 -12.66 -7.96
N TYR A 222 2.64 -12.34 -6.85
CA TYR A 222 3.44 -13.30 -6.10
C TYR A 222 2.60 -14.43 -5.49
N PHE A 223 1.39 -14.12 -5.02
CA PHE A 223 0.47 -15.09 -4.39
C PHE A 223 -0.60 -15.65 -5.35
N GLY A 224 -0.56 -15.33 -6.64
CA GLY A 224 -1.53 -15.83 -7.62
C GLY A 224 -2.95 -15.25 -7.51
N LEU A 225 -3.12 -14.09 -6.88
CA LEU A 225 -4.42 -13.44 -6.65
C LEU A 225 -4.88 -12.64 -7.89
N GLN A 226 -5.29 -13.35 -8.95
CA GLN A 226 -5.54 -12.72 -10.26
C GLN A 226 -6.96 -12.14 -10.44
N THR A 227 -7.96 -12.74 -9.81
CA THR A 227 -9.38 -12.41 -10.00
C THR A 227 -9.78 -11.15 -9.23
N SER A 228 -10.82 -10.47 -9.72
CA SER A 228 -11.51 -9.44 -8.95
C SER A 228 -12.17 -10.05 -7.72
N SER A 229 -12.27 -9.26 -6.66
CA SER A 229 -12.89 -9.71 -5.42
C SER A 229 -14.40 -9.43 -5.41
N THR A 230 -15.20 -10.35 -4.86
CA THR A 230 -16.63 -10.13 -4.58
C THR A 230 -16.88 -8.99 -3.57
N TYR A 231 -15.87 -8.61 -2.80
CA TYR A 231 -15.92 -7.46 -1.90
C TYR A 231 -15.73 -6.10 -2.61
N ALA A 232 -15.55 -6.12 -3.94
CA ALA A 232 -15.51 -4.89 -4.73
C ALA A 232 -16.79 -4.08 -4.52
N PRO A 233 -16.69 -2.74 -4.46
CA PRO A 233 -17.82 -1.89 -4.18
C PRO A 233 -18.77 -1.85 -5.39
N LEU A 234 -20.07 -1.70 -5.11
CA LEU A 234 -21.08 -1.53 -6.15
C LEU A 234 -21.11 -0.10 -6.70
N ALA A 235 -20.83 0.89 -5.86
CA ALA A 235 -20.75 2.30 -6.24
C ALA A 235 -19.31 2.73 -6.57
N ALA A 236 -19.16 3.70 -7.47
CA ALA A 236 -17.87 4.31 -7.81
C ALA A 236 -16.79 3.28 -8.17
N ASN A 237 -17.13 2.30 -9.01
CA ASN A 237 -16.26 1.19 -9.38
C ASN A 237 -15.92 1.21 -10.87
N HIS A 238 -14.64 1.39 -11.21
CA HIS A 238 -14.17 1.37 -12.60
C HIS A 238 -14.34 0.03 -13.31
N GLN A 239 -14.35 -1.08 -12.57
CA GLN A 239 -14.60 -2.40 -13.17
C GLN A 239 -16.08 -2.63 -13.48
N PHE A 240 -16.96 -1.76 -12.97
CA PHE A 240 -18.38 -1.80 -13.19
C PHE A 240 -18.85 -0.41 -13.69
N PRO A 241 -18.62 -0.09 -14.97
CA PRO A 241 -18.89 1.23 -15.54
C PRO A 241 -20.29 1.82 -15.27
N PRO A 242 -21.37 1.03 -15.18
CA PRO A 242 -22.69 1.57 -14.81
C PRO A 242 -22.68 2.35 -13.50
N SER A 243 -21.85 1.94 -12.52
CA SER A 243 -21.72 2.65 -11.23
C SER A 243 -21.07 4.02 -11.28
N LEU A 244 -20.48 4.40 -12.41
CA LEU A 244 -19.89 5.71 -12.63
C LEU A 244 -20.85 6.68 -13.31
N VAL A 245 -21.90 6.15 -13.95
CA VAL A 245 -22.87 6.94 -14.73
C VAL A 245 -24.17 7.09 -13.97
N ASP A 246 -24.60 6.04 -13.28
CA ASP A 246 -25.89 5.99 -12.61
C ASP A 246 -25.75 6.26 -11.10
N ASP A 247 -26.46 7.29 -10.63
CA ASP A 247 -26.54 7.66 -9.22
C ASP A 247 -27.25 6.60 -8.37
N LEU A 248 -27.94 5.65 -9.01
CA LEU A 248 -28.58 4.51 -8.37
C LEU A 248 -27.67 3.75 -7.42
N PHE A 249 -26.46 3.44 -7.87
CA PHE A 249 -25.53 2.63 -7.09
C PHE A 249 -25.01 3.41 -5.88
N SER A 250 -24.93 4.74 -5.99
CA SER A 250 -24.66 5.63 -4.85
C SER A 250 -25.81 5.62 -3.84
N MET A 251 -27.07 5.56 -4.29
CA MET A 251 -28.23 5.40 -3.41
C MET A 251 -28.23 4.04 -2.71
N TRP A 252 -27.91 2.96 -3.41
CA TRP A 252 -27.81 1.62 -2.83
C TRP A 252 -26.74 1.55 -1.73
N SER A 253 -25.59 2.19 -1.96
CA SER A 253 -24.54 2.29 -0.94
C SER A 253 -25.02 3.05 0.30
N LYS A 254 -25.80 4.14 0.13
CA LYS A 254 -26.42 4.86 1.27
C LYS A 254 -27.47 4.01 2.00
N ALA A 255 -28.13 3.09 1.30
CA ALA A 255 -29.10 2.16 1.86
C ALA A 255 -28.45 0.91 2.50
N GLY A 256 -27.11 0.84 2.57
CA GLY A 256 -26.37 -0.24 3.23
C GLY A 256 -25.92 -1.39 2.31
N ILE A 257 -26.11 -1.28 0.99
CA ILE A 257 -25.61 -2.28 0.02
C ILE A 257 -24.28 -1.78 -0.55
N HIS A 258 -23.16 -2.22 0.03
CA HIS A 258 -21.85 -1.64 -0.25
C HIS A 258 -21.06 -2.39 -1.33
N SER A 259 -21.21 -3.71 -1.41
CA SER A 259 -20.37 -4.59 -2.24
C SER A 259 -21.16 -5.64 -3.00
N PHE A 260 -20.55 -6.23 -4.05
CA PHE A 260 -21.22 -7.29 -4.81
C PHE A 260 -21.59 -8.49 -3.94
N LYS A 261 -20.84 -8.77 -2.88
CA LYS A 261 -21.16 -9.82 -1.90
C LYS A 261 -22.53 -9.61 -1.25
N ASP A 262 -22.93 -8.35 -1.01
CA ASP A 262 -24.18 -8.04 -0.31
C ASP A 262 -25.44 -8.35 -1.16
N LEU A 263 -25.24 -8.68 -2.44
CA LEU A 263 -26.29 -9.16 -3.35
C LEU A 263 -26.52 -10.69 -3.24
N TYR A 264 -25.67 -11.40 -2.49
CA TYR A 264 -25.73 -12.85 -2.34
C TYR A 264 -25.98 -13.25 -0.88
N ILE A 265 -26.97 -14.12 -0.65
CA ILE A 265 -27.20 -14.81 0.62
C ILE A 265 -27.01 -16.30 0.33
N ASP A 266 -26.16 -16.99 1.09
CA ASP A 266 -25.83 -18.42 0.88
C ASP A 266 -25.40 -18.78 -0.56
N ASN A 267 -24.68 -17.86 -1.21
CA ASN A 267 -24.26 -17.93 -2.62
C ASN A 267 -25.41 -17.92 -3.65
N VAL A 268 -26.63 -17.61 -3.23
CA VAL A 268 -27.79 -17.38 -4.09
C VAL A 268 -28.01 -15.89 -4.22
N PHE A 269 -28.19 -15.43 -5.46
CA PHE A 269 -28.44 -14.02 -5.76
C PHE A 269 -29.87 -13.66 -5.36
N GLU A 270 -30.03 -12.76 -4.39
CA GLU A 270 -31.35 -12.35 -3.91
C GLU A 270 -31.88 -11.13 -4.68
N THR A 271 -33.05 -11.30 -5.30
CA THR A 271 -33.94 -10.19 -5.66
C THR A 271 -34.63 -9.72 -4.40
N LYS A 272 -34.10 -8.72 -3.69
CA LYS A 272 -34.80 -8.13 -2.54
C LYS A 272 -36.13 -7.52 -3.00
N SER A 273 -37.22 -8.29 -2.89
CA SER A 273 -38.61 -7.89 -3.18
C SER A 273 -39.20 -6.92 -2.14
N ASN A 274 -38.49 -6.64 -1.04
CA ASN A 274 -38.99 -5.80 0.06
C ASN A 274 -38.43 -4.36 0.10
N ALA A 275 -37.81 -3.87 -0.98
CA ALA A 275 -37.51 -2.44 -1.12
C ALA A 275 -38.62 -1.77 -1.95
N GLY A 276 -39.67 -1.30 -1.26
CA GLY A 276 -40.73 -0.49 -1.89
C GLY A 276 -40.13 0.61 -2.75
N ARG A 277 -40.48 0.61 -4.05
CA ARG A 277 -40.00 1.46 -5.17
C ARG A 277 -38.73 1.02 -5.93
N GLY A 278 -38.15 -0.15 -5.66
CA GLY A 278 -36.86 -0.59 -6.25
C GLY A 278 -36.88 -1.69 -7.32
N GLU A 279 -38.00 -2.36 -7.60
CA GLU A 279 -38.01 -3.59 -8.42
C GLU A 279 -37.59 -3.36 -9.88
N TYR A 280 -38.09 -2.31 -10.54
CA TYR A 280 -37.70 -1.96 -11.93
C TYR A 280 -36.23 -1.54 -12.06
N VAL A 281 -35.72 -0.94 -10.99
CA VAL A 281 -34.35 -0.44 -10.88
C VAL A 281 -33.37 -1.61 -10.72
N PHE A 282 -33.72 -2.57 -9.86
CA PHE A 282 -32.95 -3.79 -9.63
C PHE A 282 -32.88 -4.64 -10.91
N TRP A 283 -33.99 -4.72 -11.65
CA TRP A 283 -34.05 -5.49 -12.89
C TRP A 283 -33.14 -4.89 -13.98
N ARG A 284 -33.09 -3.55 -14.10
CA ARG A 284 -32.17 -2.85 -15.01
C ARG A 284 -30.70 -3.07 -14.64
N ALA A 285 -30.36 -2.98 -13.36
CA ALA A 285 -29.00 -3.24 -12.87
C ALA A 285 -28.57 -4.69 -13.10
N TRP A 286 -29.48 -5.67 -12.93
CA TRP A 286 -29.22 -7.07 -13.27
C TRP A 286 -29.03 -7.31 -14.77
N CYS A 287 -29.85 -6.68 -15.62
CA CYS A 287 -29.65 -6.76 -17.07
C CYS A 287 -28.30 -6.16 -17.49
N GLN A 288 -27.82 -5.12 -16.81
CA GLN A 288 -26.49 -4.55 -17.01
C GLN A 288 -25.36 -5.44 -16.47
N LEU A 289 -25.58 -6.12 -15.33
CA LEU A 289 -24.64 -7.10 -14.76
C LEU A 289 -24.49 -8.35 -15.63
N LYS A 290 -25.59 -8.82 -16.25
CA LYS A 290 -25.56 -9.93 -17.22
C LYS A 290 -24.97 -9.55 -18.58
N SER A 291 -25.16 -8.31 -19.02
CA SER A 291 -24.65 -7.86 -20.34
C SER A 291 -23.21 -7.34 -20.31
N GLY A 292 -22.71 -6.89 -19.16
CA GLY A 292 -21.35 -6.38 -18.98
C GLY A 292 -20.40 -7.42 -18.40
N THR A 293 -19.66 -8.12 -19.27
CA THR A 293 -18.28 -8.67 -19.11
C THR A 293 -17.78 -9.21 -17.75
N LEU A 294 -18.64 -9.53 -16.78
CA LEU A 294 -18.29 -10.27 -15.55
C LEU A 294 -18.36 -11.79 -15.77
N ASP A 295 -18.95 -12.21 -16.89
CA ASP A 295 -19.19 -13.61 -17.22
C ASP A 295 -17.92 -14.40 -17.59
N ARG A 296 -16.80 -13.72 -17.91
CA ARG A 296 -15.55 -14.42 -18.29
C ARG A 296 -14.67 -14.88 -17.12
N GLY A 297 -14.99 -14.45 -15.89
CA GLY A 297 -14.20 -14.80 -14.70
C GLY A 297 -14.97 -15.56 -13.61
N MET A 298 -16.29 -15.67 -13.72
CA MET A 298 -17.17 -16.30 -12.72
C MET A 298 -18.10 -17.36 -13.34
N SER A 299 -17.73 -17.91 -14.51
CA SER A 299 -18.51 -18.92 -15.27
C SER A 299 -18.52 -20.34 -14.65
N ARG A 300 -18.51 -20.45 -13.32
CA ARG A 300 -18.72 -21.72 -12.61
C ARG A 300 -19.73 -21.58 -11.47
N ILE A 301 -20.81 -20.84 -11.67
CA ILE A 301 -21.98 -20.95 -10.77
C ILE A 301 -23.26 -20.84 -11.60
N GLY A 302 -23.87 -22.01 -11.83
CA GLY A 302 -25.32 -22.20 -11.96
C GLY A 302 -26.06 -21.48 -13.07
N THR A 303 -26.15 -22.12 -14.24
CA THR A 303 -27.21 -21.89 -15.22
C THR A 303 -28.56 -22.23 -14.57
N LEU A 304 -29.42 -21.24 -14.30
CA LEU A 304 -30.83 -21.48 -13.97
C LEU A 304 -31.72 -20.68 -14.92
N TYR A 305 -32.62 -21.44 -15.55
CA TYR A 305 -33.56 -21.05 -16.57
C TYR A 305 -34.56 -20.02 -16.04
N VAL A 306 -34.80 -18.96 -16.81
CA VAL A 306 -35.90 -18.01 -16.58
C VAL A 306 -37.12 -18.53 -17.33
N THR A 307 -38.08 -19.12 -16.62
CA THR A 307 -39.45 -19.27 -17.11
C THR A 307 -40.14 -17.91 -17.04
N ARG A 308 -40.52 -17.39 -18.21
CA ARG A 308 -41.47 -16.29 -18.38
C ARG A 308 -42.77 -16.60 -17.64
N MET A 309 -43.28 -15.65 -16.87
CA MET A 309 -44.72 -15.48 -16.74
C MET A 309 -45.10 -14.05 -17.14
N HIS A 310 -46.21 -13.99 -17.86
CA HIS A 310 -46.87 -12.82 -18.43
C HIS A 310 -47.34 -11.84 -17.36
#